data_AF-A0A8D8ZYY7-F1
#
_entry.id   AF-A0A8D8ZYY7-F1
#
_cell.length_a   1.000
_cell.length_b   1.000
_cell.length_c   1.000
_cell.angle_alpha   90.00
_cell.angle_beta   90.00
_cell.angle_gamma   90.00
#
_symmetry.space_group_name_H-M   'P 1'
#
loop_
_entity.id
_entity.type
_entity.pdbx_description
1 polymer ?
#
loop_
_entity_poly.entity_id
_entity_poly.type
_entity_poly.pdbx_seq_one_letter_code
_entity_poly.pdbx_strand_id
1 'polypeptide(L)'
;MIQSIRMLEELNYNKSEKVNNVTHSSNPNKTDNFNPSPKPSVSFSSDPCILSSSASGTIPLASVQNLGVNPKSCPKRILIIGDSHCRNLKDLLSKELPSPFHVSVNFKPGGTFHDVAKLCVTSDPPYEHVIVIAGTNDVCRSTWSSVENAVYDISETFRHSKVHLVLTPPRANYTPMNKYINTFNYHLREISKKLNNVQYIETQFLFHFNDYAFDNLHLNRSGKIKLCRTLRHAIVNKHATVGGRQRVKTNPVNVRNSTDSYKTRQRDHSHKYHPSSSYYQQFKSSHLQSRGSRHFSRGSLWFRNSTSQYNRDHIQSRTGPDTEQSTRIFKEDRQWRQCPRQLNRHTHQRVDDRFRSRERHAQRFDI
;
A
#
# COMPACT_ATOMS: atom_id res chain seq x y z
N MET A 1 32.95 -1.46 -12.47
CA MET A 1 31.83 -2.24 -13.05
C MET A 1 32.21 -3.70 -13.36
N ILE A 2 33.49 -4.02 -13.62
CA ILE A 2 33.97 -5.40 -13.88
C ILE A 2 34.21 -6.22 -12.58
N GLN A 3 34.46 -5.58 -11.43
CA GLN A 3 34.64 -6.29 -10.15
C GLN A 3 33.35 -6.85 -9.52
N SER A 4 32.17 -6.43 -9.98
CA SER A 4 30.89 -6.86 -9.40
C SER A 4 30.32 -8.15 -10.02
N ILE A 5 30.93 -8.65 -11.10
CA ILE A 5 30.49 -9.88 -11.78
C ILE A 5 31.14 -11.13 -11.14
N ARG A 6 32.38 -11.03 -10.61
CA ARG A 6 33.08 -12.16 -9.98
C ARG A 6 32.48 -12.67 -8.67
N MET A 7 31.73 -11.84 -7.92
CA MET A 7 31.09 -12.31 -6.67
C MET A 7 29.81 -13.13 -6.87
N LEU A 8 29.27 -13.21 -8.09
CA LEU A 8 28.04 -13.98 -8.35
C LEU A 8 28.32 -15.41 -8.85
N GLU A 9 29.53 -15.72 -9.30
CA GLU A 9 29.90 -17.06 -9.76
C GLU A 9 30.29 -17.99 -8.59
N GLU A 10 30.86 -17.48 -7.50
CA GLU A 10 31.25 -18.32 -6.34
C GLU A 10 30.07 -18.80 -5.49
N LEU A 11 28.91 -18.14 -5.56
CA LEU A 11 27.72 -18.56 -4.79
C LEU A 11 26.93 -19.70 -5.45
N ASN A 12 27.25 -20.05 -6.70
CA ASN A 12 26.52 -21.09 -7.45
C ASN A 12 27.19 -22.46 -7.42
N TYR A 13 28.39 -22.58 -6.82
CA TYR A 13 29.16 -23.84 -6.81
C TYR A 13 28.84 -24.75 -5.62
N ASN A 14 28.16 -24.28 -4.57
CA ASN A 14 27.92 -25.05 -3.34
C ASN A 14 26.51 -25.68 -3.23
N LYS A 15 25.79 -25.86 -4.34
CA LYS A 15 24.41 -26.40 -4.32
C LYS A 15 24.25 -27.82 -4.88
N SER A 16 25.36 -28.48 -5.18
CA SER A 16 25.39 -29.85 -5.68
C SER A 16 26.13 -30.73 -4.67
N GLU A 17 25.46 -31.15 -3.61
CA GLU A 17 25.65 -32.45 -2.93
C GLU A 17 24.84 -32.47 -1.64
N LYS A 18 23.74 -33.22 -1.66
CA LYS A 18 23.21 -34.07 -0.57
C LYS A 18 21.87 -34.64 -1.02
N VAL A 19 21.96 -35.69 -1.81
CA VAL A 19 20.88 -36.68 -1.96
C VAL A 19 21.04 -37.65 -0.80
N ASN A 20 20.10 -37.66 0.14
CA ASN A 20 20.01 -38.72 1.14
C ASN A 20 18.60 -39.31 1.10
N ASN A 21 18.58 -40.61 0.83
CA ASN A 21 17.43 -41.50 0.88
C ASN A 21 16.80 -41.50 2.28
N VAL A 22 15.48 -41.37 2.34
CA VAL A 22 14.69 -41.69 3.53
C VAL A 22 13.60 -42.68 3.13
N THR A 23 13.70 -43.86 3.74
CA THR A 23 12.79 -45.00 3.65
C THR A 23 11.44 -44.69 4.30
N HIS A 24 10.35 -45.01 3.59
CA HIS A 24 8.99 -44.96 4.11
C HIS A 24 8.72 -46.18 5.00
N SER A 25 8.39 -45.93 6.26
CA SER A 25 7.72 -46.89 7.15
C SER A 25 6.26 -46.47 7.31
N SER A 26 5.37 -47.34 6.85
CA SER A 26 3.92 -47.23 6.97
C SER A 26 3.46 -47.71 8.35
N ASN A 27 2.64 -46.92 9.03
CA ASN A 27 1.80 -47.41 10.12
C ASN A 27 0.41 -46.76 10.05
N PRO A 28 -0.69 -47.55 10.06
CA PRO A 28 -2.04 -47.03 9.94
C PRO A 28 -2.74 -46.88 11.31
N ASN A 29 -3.90 -46.20 11.25
CA ASN A 29 -4.99 -46.17 12.23
C ASN A 29 -4.89 -45.17 13.40
N LYS A 30 -5.70 -44.11 13.28
CA LYS A 30 -6.69 -43.76 14.32
C LYS A 30 -7.82 -42.93 13.71
N THR A 31 -8.99 -43.53 13.63
CA THR A 31 -10.28 -42.91 13.33
C THR A 31 -10.82 -42.28 14.60
N ASP A 32 -10.82 -40.96 14.69
CA ASP A 32 -11.52 -40.24 15.75
C ASP A 32 -12.88 -39.76 15.24
N ASN A 33 -13.91 -40.30 15.88
CA ASN A 33 -15.32 -39.94 15.74
C ASN A 33 -15.53 -38.47 16.12
N PHE A 34 -15.86 -37.62 15.14
CA PHE A 34 -16.41 -36.29 15.40
C PHE A 34 -17.93 -36.31 15.25
N ASN A 35 -18.59 -36.00 16.35
CA ASN A 35 -20.03 -35.88 16.51
C ASN A 35 -20.42 -34.39 16.27
N PRO A 36 -21.07 -34.02 15.15
CA PRO A 36 -21.47 -32.63 14.94
C PRO A 36 -22.78 -32.33 15.67
N SER A 37 -22.72 -31.41 16.63
CA SER A 37 -23.89 -30.80 17.26
C SER A 37 -24.76 -30.05 16.23
N PRO A 38 -26.10 -30.01 16.43
CA PRO A 38 -27.05 -29.51 15.44
C PRO A 38 -26.98 -27.99 15.27
N LYS A 39 -26.99 -27.55 14.00
CA LYS A 39 -27.14 -26.15 13.61
C LYS A 39 -28.58 -25.67 13.88
N PRO A 40 -28.78 -24.44 14.39
CA PRO A 40 -30.11 -23.85 14.49
C PRO A 40 -30.66 -23.50 13.10
N SER A 41 -31.87 -23.97 12.81
CA SER A 41 -32.65 -23.64 11.63
C SER A 41 -33.18 -22.21 11.72
N VAL A 42 -32.65 -21.32 10.88
CA VAL A 42 -33.20 -19.98 10.67
C VAL A 42 -34.24 -20.07 9.55
N SER A 43 -35.51 -19.98 9.91
CA SER A 43 -36.64 -19.89 9.00
C SER A 43 -36.67 -18.52 8.33
N PHE A 44 -36.37 -18.46 7.04
CA PHE A 44 -36.67 -17.31 6.20
C PHE A 44 -38.13 -17.37 5.77
N SER A 45 -38.94 -16.42 6.25
CA SER A 45 -40.29 -16.17 5.74
C SER A 45 -40.18 -15.52 4.36
N SER A 46 -40.56 -16.27 3.33
CA SER A 46 -40.79 -15.76 1.98
C SER A 46 -42.19 -15.18 1.89
N ASP A 47 -42.30 -13.84 1.96
CA ASP A 47 -43.53 -13.13 1.59
C ASP A 47 -43.58 -13.01 0.05
N PRO A 48 -44.61 -13.55 -0.63
CA PRO A 48 -44.82 -13.32 -2.05
C PRO A 48 -45.49 -11.96 -2.27
N CYS A 49 -44.79 -11.06 -2.97
CA CYS A 49 -45.42 -9.85 -3.52
C CYS A 49 -46.44 -10.26 -4.59
N ILE A 50 -47.71 -10.25 -4.22
CA ILE A 50 -48.87 -10.31 -5.10
C ILE A 50 -48.90 -8.99 -5.90
N LEU A 51 -48.55 -9.05 -7.18
CA LEU A 51 -48.87 -8.00 -8.15
C LEU A 51 -50.09 -8.45 -8.94
N SER A 52 -51.19 -7.77 -8.64
CA SER A 52 -52.50 -7.91 -9.26
C SER A 52 -52.46 -7.56 -10.75
N SER A 53 -53.01 -8.48 -11.52
CA SER A 53 -53.41 -8.37 -12.91
C SER A 53 -54.63 -7.46 -13.07
N SER A 54 -54.64 -6.59 -14.09
CA SER A 54 -55.81 -6.29 -14.95
C SER A 54 -55.56 -5.13 -15.91
N ALA A 55 -55.24 -5.44 -17.17
CA ALA A 55 -55.66 -4.66 -18.34
C ALA A 55 -55.43 -5.50 -19.60
N SER A 56 -56.50 -6.15 -20.06
CA SER A 56 -56.57 -6.86 -21.34
C SER A 56 -56.68 -5.84 -22.46
N GLY A 57 -55.58 -5.59 -23.16
CA GLY A 57 -55.53 -4.81 -24.39
C GLY A 57 -54.76 -5.58 -25.44
N THR A 58 -55.48 -6.22 -26.36
CA THR A 58 -54.94 -6.97 -27.51
C THR A 58 -54.32 -5.98 -28.50
N ILE A 59 -53.01 -5.79 -28.43
CA ILE A 59 -52.23 -5.03 -29.43
C ILE A 59 -51.86 -5.97 -30.59
N PRO A 60 -51.97 -5.53 -31.87
CA PRO A 60 -51.73 -6.38 -33.02
C PRO A 60 -50.27 -6.86 -33.08
N LEU A 61 -50.13 -8.17 -33.29
CA LEU A 61 -48.89 -8.91 -33.44
C LEU A 61 -48.26 -8.64 -34.83
N ALA A 62 -47.80 -7.42 -35.08
CA ALA A 62 -47.07 -7.06 -36.29
C ALA A 62 -45.57 -6.90 -35.97
N SER A 63 -44.81 -7.94 -36.30
CA SER A 63 -43.38 -7.94 -36.66
C SER A 63 -42.52 -6.79 -36.11
N VAL A 64 -42.27 -6.78 -34.80
CA VAL A 64 -41.16 -5.98 -34.22
C VAL A 64 -39.87 -6.68 -34.60
N GLN A 65 -39.28 -6.26 -35.72
CA GLN A 65 -37.94 -6.65 -36.10
C GLN A 65 -37.01 -6.31 -34.93
N ASN A 66 -36.35 -7.34 -34.40
CA ASN A 66 -35.34 -7.28 -33.36
C ASN A 66 -34.27 -6.23 -33.72
N LEU A 67 -34.48 -4.98 -33.33
CA LEU A 67 -33.42 -4.00 -33.21
C LEU A 67 -32.50 -4.57 -32.13
N GLY A 68 -31.42 -5.21 -32.55
CA GLY A 68 -30.39 -5.81 -31.71
C GLY A 68 -29.72 -4.73 -30.88
N VAL A 69 -30.41 -4.24 -29.85
CA VAL A 69 -29.85 -3.43 -28.79
C VAL A 69 -28.88 -4.35 -28.07
N ASN A 70 -27.62 -4.28 -28.48
CA ASN A 70 -26.53 -4.93 -27.77
C ASN A 70 -26.71 -4.60 -26.29
N PRO A 71 -26.90 -5.59 -25.41
CA PRO A 71 -27.16 -5.33 -24.00
C PRO A 71 -26.06 -4.41 -23.50
N LYS A 72 -26.43 -3.18 -23.14
CA LYS A 72 -25.48 -2.18 -22.62
C LYS A 72 -24.79 -2.83 -21.43
N SER A 73 -23.53 -3.19 -21.61
CA SER A 73 -22.77 -3.82 -20.54
C SER A 73 -22.74 -2.86 -19.35
N CYS A 74 -23.16 -3.34 -18.18
CA CYS A 74 -23.09 -2.54 -16.96
C CYS A 74 -21.64 -2.05 -16.76
N PRO A 75 -21.45 -0.77 -16.41
CA PRO A 75 -20.12 -0.21 -16.24
C PRO A 75 -19.37 -0.95 -15.13
N LYS A 76 -18.12 -1.32 -15.41
CA LYS A 76 -17.28 -2.03 -14.45
C LYS A 76 -16.85 -1.10 -13.33
N ARG A 77 -16.93 -1.54 -12.08
CA ARG A 77 -16.61 -0.75 -10.88
C ARG A 77 -15.19 -1.04 -10.39
N ILE A 78 -14.44 0.02 -10.11
CA ILE A 78 -13.10 -0.02 -9.53
C ILE A 78 -13.12 0.76 -8.23
N LEU A 79 -12.60 0.17 -7.15
CA LEU A 79 -12.35 0.85 -5.89
C LEU A 79 -10.86 1.09 -5.71
N ILE A 80 -10.46 2.30 -5.33
CA ILE A 80 -9.11 2.61 -4.88
C ILE A 80 -9.16 2.88 -3.38
N ILE A 81 -8.38 2.12 -2.60
CA ILE A 81 -8.19 2.33 -1.17
C ILE A 81 -6.72 2.61 -0.86
N GLY A 82 -6.44 3.52 0.07
CA GLY A 82 -5.06 3.78 0.44
C GLY A 82 -4.78 5.00 1.32
N ASP A 83 -3.52 5.42 1.29
CA ASP A 83 -3.00 6.56 2.04
C ASP A 83 -3.08 7.89 1.24
N SER A 84 -2.25 8.88 1.58
CA SER A 84 -2.20 10.17 0.89
C SER A 84 -1.85 10.09 -0.60
N HIS A 85 -1.24 9.00 -1.08
CA HIS A 85 -0.93 8.81 -2.50
C HIS A 85 -2.19 8.67 -3.38
N CYS A 86 -3.30 8.20 -2.82
CA CYS A 86 -4.59 8.05 -3.52
C CYS A 86 -5.24 9.37 -3.93
N ARG A 87 -4.83 10.50 -3.34
CA ARG A 87 -5.42 11.82 -3.62
C ARG A 87 -5.42 12.11 -5.12
N ASN A 88 -6.55 12.53 -5.66
CA ASN A 88 -6.75 12.86 -7.09
C ASN A 88 -6.52 11.68 -8.08
N LEU A 89 -6.38 10.43 -7.61
CA LEU A 89 -6.22 9.30 -8.53
C LEU A 89 -7.52 8.94 -9.25
N LYS A 90 -8.69 9.26 -8.68
CA LYS A 90 -10.01 9.05 -9.32
C LYS A 90 -10.02 9.61 -10.74
N ASP A 91 -9.85 10.93 -10.83
CA ASP A 91 -9.97 11.66 -12.10
C ASP A 91 -8.85 11.31 -13.08
N LEU A 92 -7.66 11.01 -12.56
CA LEU A 92 -6.53 10.61 -13.40
C LEU A 92 -6.71 9.20 -13.97
N LEU A 93 -7.14 8.23 -13.15
CA LEU A 93 -7.33 6.87 -13.61
C LEU A 93 -8.55 6.75 -14.54
N SER A 94 -9.65 7.44 -14.24
CA SER A 94 -10.83 7.47 -15.13
C SER A 94 -10.51 7.98 -16.53
N LYS A 95 -9.55 8.91 -16.68
CA LYS A 95 -9.10 9.41 -17.99
C LYS A 95 -8.21 8.42 -18.75
N GLU A 96 -7.53 7.53 -18.04
CA GLU A 96 -6.63 6.54 -18.63
C GLU A 96 -7.35 5.24 -19.01
N LEU A 97 -8.48 4.93 -18.37
CA LEU A 97 -9.26 3.72 -18.63
C LEU A 97 -10.16 3.84 -19.88
N PRO A 98 -10.30 2.78 -20.69
CA PRO A 98 -11.27 2.76 -21.79
C PRO A 98 -12.70 2.70 -21.23
N SER A 99 -13.66 3.44 -21.78
CA SER A 99 -15.07 3.40 -21.34
C SER A 99 -15.65 1.96 -21.40
N PRO A 100 -16.55 1.53 -20.48
CA PRO A 100 -17.14 2.28 -19.36
C PRO A 100 -16.71 1.73 -17.97
N PHE A 101 -15.69 2.32 -17.35
CA PHE A 101 -15.35 2.06 -15.94
C PHE A 101 -15.84 3.16 -15.01
N HIS A 102 -16.37 2.78 -13.85
CA HIS A 102 -16.67 3.66 -12.73
C HIS A 102 -15.60 3.53 -11.65
N VAL A 103 -14.96 4.63 -11.27
CA VAL A 103 -13.86 4.64 -10.28
C VAL A 103 -14.30 5.35 -9.00
N SER A 104 -14.19 4.65 -7.87
CA SER A 104 -14.40 5.17 -6.52
C SER A 104 -13.07 5.22 -5.75
N VAL A 105 -12.92 6.16 -4.82
CA VAL A 105 -11.68 6.32 -4.04
C VAL A 105 -12.00 6.62 -2.58
N ASN A 106 -11.51 5.78 -1.68
CA ASN A 106 -11.57 5.97 -0.23
C ASN A 106 -10.13 6.02 0.30
N PHE A 107 -9.72 7.06 1.01
CA PHE A 107 -8.34 7.15 1.49
C PHE A 107 -8.21 7.88 2.82
N LYS A 108 -7.18 7.49 3.58
CA LYS A 108 -6.84 8.11 4.87
C LYS A 108 -5.40 8.67 4.81
N PRO A 109 -5.23 10.00 4.73
CA PRO A 109 -3.89 10.61 4.74
C PRO A 109 -3.08 10.18 5.97
N GLY A 110 -1.84 9.76 5.78
CA GLY A 110 -0.99 9.25 6.86
C GLY A 110 -1.40 7.87 7.39
N GLY A 111 -2.39 7.23 6.78
CA GLY A 111 -2.86 5.90 7.17
C GLY A 111 -1.81 4.82 6.97
N THR A 112 -1.81 3.86 7.89
CA THR A 112 -1.10 2.58 7.80
C THR A 112 -1.91 1.55 7.02
N PHE A 113 -1.35 0.35 6.77
CA PHE A 113 -2.11 -0.76 6.19
C PHE A 113 -3.36 -1.11 7.01
N HIS A 114 -3.23 -1.12 8.35
CA HIS A 114 -4.35 -1.38 9.24
C HIS A 114 -5.44 -0.32 9.13
N ASP A 115 -5.07 0.95 8.99
CA ASP A 115 -6.03 2.04 8.74
C ASP A 115 -6.75 1.88 7.41
N VAL A 116 -6.03 1.45 6.37
CA VAL A 116 -6.58 1.24 5.02
C VAL A 116 -7.54 0.06 5.01
N ALA A 117 -7.24 -1.04 5.72
CA ALA A 117 -8.14 -2.18 5.85
C ALA A 117 -9.50 -1.80 6.48
N LYS A 118 -9.53 -0.84 7.42
CA LYS A 118 -10.79 -0.33 8.00
C LYS A 118 -11.68 0.40 6.99
N LEU A 119 -11.10 0.96 5.92
CA LEU A 119 -11.88 1.60 4.83
C LEU A 119 -12.64 0.57 3.97
N CYS A 120 -12.25 -0.71 4.02
CA CYS A 120 -12.90 -1.78 3.26
C CYS A 120 -14.29 -2.08 3.80
N VAL A 121 -14.47 -2.02 5.12
CA VAL A 121 -15.73 -2.32 5.82
C VAL A 121 -16.86 -1.40 5.39
N THR A 122 -16.55 -0.15 5.02
CA THR A 122 -17.54 0.86 4.64
C THR A 122 -17.82 0.91 3.13
N SER A 123 -17.30 -0.03 2.35
CA SER A 123 -17.35 0.03 0.89
C SER A 123 -18.35 -0.98 0.33
N ASP A 124 -19.42 -0.52 -0.32
CA ASP A 124 -20.48 -1.39 -0.82
C ASP A 124 -20.05 -2.22 -2.06
N PRO A 125 -19.90 -3.55 -1.94
CA PRO A 125 -19.62 -4.44 -3.07
C PRO A 125 -20.82 -4.49 -4.06
N PRO A 126 -20.66 -5.05 -5.28
CA PRO A 126 -19.44 -5.65 -5.83
C PRO A 126 -18.56 -4.66 -6.60
N TYR A 127 -17.24 -4.88 -6.53
CA TYR A 127 -16.22 -4.25 -7.37
C TYR A 127 -15.49 -5.34 -8.16
N GLU A 128 -15.20 -5.12 -9.45
CA GLU A 128 -14.37 -6.06 -10.21
C GLU A 128 -12.89 -5.95 -9.86
N HIS A 129 -12.45 -4.72 -9.55
CA HIS A 129 -11.07 -4.44 -9.19
C HIS A 129 -10.97 -3.57 -7.95
N VAL A 130 -10.04 -3.91 -7.07
CA VAL A 130 -9.69 -3.12 -5.89
C VAL A 130 -8.22 -2.79 -5.95
N ILE A 131 -7.86 -1.51 -5.92
CA ILE A 131 -6.47 -1.03 -5.92
C ILE A 131 -6.12 -0.60 -4.51
N VAL A 132 -5.03 -1.15 -3.97
CA VAL A 132 -4.55 -0.87 -2.62
C VAL A 132 -3.22 -0.12 -2.70
N ILE A 133 -3.17 1.11 -2.18
CA ILE A 133 -1.95 1.93 -2.12
C ILE A 133 -1.67 2.30 -0.67
N ALA A 134 -0.81 1.52 -0.01
CA ALA A 134 -0.47 1.71 1.39
C ALA A 134 1.00 1.33 1.66
N GLY A 135 1.44 1.47 2.91
CA GLY A 135 2.77 1.04 3.36
C GLY A 135 3.76 2.16 3.61
N THR A 136 3.58 3.33 2.99
CA THR A 136 4.49 4.48 3.16
C THR A 136 4.66 4.87 4.63
N ASN A 137 3.61 4.72 5.43
CA ASN A 137 3.59 5.02 6.86
C ASN A 137 3.89 3.81 7.75
N ASP A 138 3.91 2.60 7.18
CA ASP A 138 4.19 1.35 7.88
C ASP A 138 5.69 1.03 7.94
N VAL A 139 6.44 1.42 6.90
CA VAL A 139 7.89 1.19 6.84
C VAL A 139 8.55 1.71 8.11
N CYS A 140 9.16 0.79 8.86
CA CYS A 140 9.83 1.02 10.16
C CYS A 140 8.93 1.42 11.34
N ARG A 141 7.60 1.45 11.16
CA ARG A 141 6.62 1.87 12.19
C ARG A 141 5.68 0.74 12.62
N SER A 142 5.25 -0.09 11.67
CA SER A 142 4.36 -1.24 11.90
C SER A 142 5.17 -2.54 12.07
N THR A 143 4.61 -3.53 12.77
CA THR A 143 5.13 -4.90 12.76
C THR A 143 4.71 -5.59 11.46
N TRP A 144 5.50 -6.56 10.99
CA TRP A 144 5.14 -7.28 9.77
C TRP A 144 3.82 -8.03 9.92
N SER A 145 3.61 -8.72 11.05
CA SER A 145 2.35 -9.42 11.34
C SER A 145 1.11 -8.51 11.26
N SER A 146 1.20 -7.25 11.70
CA SER A 146 0.08 -6.31 11.58
C SER A 146 -0.23 -5.94 10.13
N VAL A 147 0.79 -5.84 9.28
CA VAL A 147 0.64 -5.54 7.86
C VAL A 147 0.10 -6.77 7.12
N GLU A 148 0.64 -7.95 7.42
CA GLU A 148 0.21 -9.23 6.88
C GLU A 148 -1.28 -9.48 7.17
N ASN A 149 -1.71 -9.35 8.42
CA ASN A 149 -3.13 -9.48 8.78
C ASN A 149 -4.02 -8.49 8.03
N ALA A 150 -3.60 -7.22 7.92
CA ALA A 150 -4.37 -6.22 7.18
C ALA A 150 -4.51 -6.57 5.67
N VAL A 151 -3.47 -7.16 5.06
CA VAL A 151 -3.55 -7.62 3.66
C VAL A 151 -4.49 -8.82 3.54
N TYR A 152 -4.46 -9.77 4.48
CA TYR A 152 -5.42 -10.87 4.54
C TYR A 152 -6.86 -10.36 4.68
N ASP A 153 -7.12 -9.42 5.59
CA ASP A 153 -8.45 -8.82 5.79
C ASP A 153 -8.97 -8.16 4.52
N ILE A 154 -8.12 -7.41 3.80
CA ILE A 154 -8.47 -6.80 2.51
C ILE A 154 -8.78 -7.88 1.47
N SER A 155 -7.96 -8.93 1.41
CA SER A 155 -8.11 -10.04 0.46
C SER A 155 -9.43 -10.77 0.63
N GLU A 156 -9.82 -11.05 1.88
CA GLU A 156 -11.05 -11.74 2.24
C GLU A 156 -12.28 -10.85 2.01
N THR A 157 -12.21 -9.58 2.43
CA THR A 157 -13.31 -8.60 2.20
C THR A 157 -13.65 -8.49 0.71
N PHE A 158 -12.63 -8.58 -0.15
CA PHE A 158 -12.79 -8.50 -1.61
C PHE A 158 -12.48 -9.82 -2.31
N ARG A 159 -12.88 -10.95 -1.73
CA ARG A 159 -12.61 -12.31 -2.28
C ARG A 159 -13.14 -12.54 -3.69
N HIS A 160 -14.15 -11.78 -4.13
CA HIS A 160 -14.73 -11.86 -5.48
C HIS A 160 -14.15 -10.82 -6.46
N SER A 161 -13.25 -9.96 -6.00
CA SER A 161 -12.59 -8.91 -6.78
C SER A 161 -11.14 -9.29 -7.08
N LYS A 162 -10.57 -8.68 -8.12
CA LYS A 162 -9.11 -8.69 -8.32
C LYS A 162 -8.47 -7.57 -7.51
N VAL A 163 -7.65 -7.92 -6.53
CA VAL A 163 -6.94 -6.97 -5.69
C VAL A 163 -5.57 -6.65 -6.29
N HIS A 164 -5.31 -5.37 -6.55
CA HIS A 164 -4.06 -4.83 -7.06
C HIS A 164 -3.30 -4.15 -5.93
N LEU A 165 -2.34 -4.85 -5.34
CA LEU A 165 -1.50 -4.35 -4.26
C LEU A 165 -0.33 -3.54 -4.82
N VAL A 166 -0.41 -2.21 -4.76
CA VAL A 166 0.66 -1.33 -5.24
C VAL A 166 1.78 -1.30 -4.21
N LEU A 167 2.97 -1.74 -4.62
CA LEU A 167 4.16 -1.72 -3.76
C LEU A 167 4.55 -0.29 -3.40
N THR A 168 5.05 -0.07 -2.19
CA THR A 168 5.39 1.27 -1.68
C THR A 168 6.46 1.92 -2.57
N PRO A 169 6.18 3.10 -3.16
CA PRO A 169 7.16 3.79 -4.00
C PRO A 169 8.44 4.13 -3.23
N PRO A 170 9.62 4.18 -3.90
CA PRO A 170 10.81 4.68 -3.26
C PRO A 170 10.63 6.15 -2.85
N ARG A 171 11.39 6.58 -1.85
CA ARG A 171 11.43 7.97 -1.41
C ARG A 171 12.62 8.68 -2.05
N ALA A 172 12.37 9.86 -2.59
CA ALA A 172 13.42 10.75 -3.10
C ALA A 172 14.02 11.62 -1.99
N ASN A 173 13.27 11.89 -0.91
CA ASN A 173 13.69 12.76 0.18
C ASN A 173 14.71 12.11 1.13
N TYR A 174 14.66 10.79 1.27
CA TYR A 174 15.52 10.06 2.20
C TYR A 174 15.90 8.69 1.63
N THR A 175 16.87 8.70 0.71
CA THR A 175 17.35 7.50 -0.01
C THR A 175 17.73 6.32 0.89
N PRO A 176 18.34 6.48 2.08
CA PRO A 176 18.60 5.35 2.98
C PRO A 176 17.33 4.57 3.38
N MET A 177 16.16 5.22 3.43
CA MET A 177 14.88 4.55 3.69
C MET A 177 14.52 3.53 2.60
N ASN A 178 15.03 3.71 1.37
CA ASN A 178 14.71 2.82 0.25
C ASN A 178 15.21 1.39 0.48
N LYS A 179 16.23 1.17 1.32
CA LYS A 179 16.62 -0.18 1.75
C LYS A 179 15.47 -0.87 2.49
N TYR A 180 14.83 -0.18 3.43
CA TYR A 180 13.71 -0.70 4.20
C TYR A 180 12.43 -0.82 3.37
N ILE A 181 12.19 0.12 2.45
CA ILE A 181 11.09 0.03 1.48
C ILE A 181 11.29 -1.20 0.58
N ASN A 182 12.51 -1.50 0.14
CA ASN A 182 12.76 -2.69 -0.68
C ASN A 182 12.51 -3.99 0.09
N THR A 183 12.92 -4.07 1.36
CA THR A 183 12.58 -5.18 2.24
C THR A 183 11.06 -5.27 2.43
N PHE A 184 10.38 -4.15 2.65
CA PHE A 184 8.92 -4.08 2.79
C PHE A 184 8.20 -4.65 1.58
N ASN A 185 8.59 -4.15 0.40
CA ASN A 185 8.04 -4.58 -0.87
C ASN A 185 8.38 -6.04 -1.16
N TYR A 186 9.51 -6.57 -0.69
CA TYR A 186 9.80 -8.00 -0.78
C TYR A 186 8.75 -8.83 -0.01
N HIS A 187 8.49 -8.49 1.25
CA HIS A 187 7.49 -9.23 2.03
C HIS A 187 6.06 -9.06 1.47
N LEU A 188 5.69 -7.87 0.98
CA LEU A 188 4.41 -7.66 0.27
C LEU A 188 4.29 -8.52 -1.00
N ARG A 189 5.38 -8.71 -1.75
CA ARG A 189 5.39 -9.64 -2.89
C ARG A 189 5.17 -11.08 -2.43
N GLU A 190 5.85 -11.52 -1.38
CA GLU A 190 5.71 -12.90 -0.88
C GLU A 190 4.29 -13.20 -0.38
N ILE A 191 3.66 -12.29 0.37
CA ILE A 191 2.26 -12.51 0.79
C ILE A 191 1.28 -12.47 -0.39
N SER A 192 1.47 -11.58 -1.36
CA SER A 192 0.58 -11.53 -2.53
C SER A 192 0.61 -12.84 -3.34
N LYS A 193 1.76 -13.54 -3.41
CA LYS A 193 1.86 -14.86 -4.06
C LYS A 193 1.06 -15.96 -3.36
N LYS A 194 0.79 -15.80 -2.05
CA LYS A 194 -0.01 -16.75 -1.26
C LYS A 194 -1.52 -16.55 -1.45
N LEU A 195 -1.93 -15.42 -2.04
CA LEU A 195 -3.33 -14.99 -2.16
C LEU A 195 -3.76 -15.03 -3.62
N ASN A 196 -4.73 -15.89 -3.94
CA ASN A 196 -5.17 -16.17 -5.30
C ASN A 196 -5.81 -14.96 -6.02
N ASN A 197 -6.47 -14.07 -5.28
CA ASN A 197 -7.12 -12.87 -5.82
C ASN A 197 -6.25 -11.61 -5.75
N VAL A 198 -5.00 -11.70 -5.27
CA VAL A 198 -4.10 -10.56 -5.11
C VAL A 198 -2.97 -10.61 -6.13
N GLN A 199 -2.76 -9.51 -6.84
CA GLN A 199 -1.58 -9.27 -7.66
C GLN A 199 -0.86 -8.00 -7.21
N TYR A 200 0.47 -8.03 -7.17
CA TYR A 200 1.26 -6.86 -6.83
C TYR A 200 1.62 -6.03 -8.06
N ILE A 201 1.79 -4.72 -7.87
CA ILE A 201 2.25 -3.79 -8.90
C ILE A 201 3.59 -3.19 -8.46
N GLU A 202 4.62 -3.44 -9.27
CA GLU A 202 5.97 -2.97 -9.00
C GLU A 202 6.10 -1.46 -9.22
N THR A 203 6.72 -0.77 -8.27
CA THR A 203 6.91 0.70 -8.29
C THR A 203 8.38 1.11 -8.24
N GLN A 204 9.29 0.19 -7.89
CA GLN A 204 10.70 0.49 -7.64
C GLN A 204 11.40 1.18 -8.83
N PHE A 205 11.01 0.80 -10.05
CA PHE A 205 11.59 1.33 -11.29
C PHE A 205 10.63 2.23 -12.08
N LEU A 206 9.47 2.55 -11.52
CA LEU A 206 8.42 3.30 -12.23
C LEU A 206 8.66 4.81 -12.21
N PHE A 207 9.29 5.33 -11.16
CA PHE A 207 9.38 6.75 -10.89
C PHE A 207 10.81 7.27 -10.95
N HIS A 208 11.00 8.39 -11.66
CA HIS A 208 12.21 9.20 -11.60
C HIS A 208 12.07 10.32 -10.55
N PHE A 209 13.17 10.97 -10.18
CA PHE A 209 13.18 12.08 -9.24
C PHE A 209 12.18 13.20 -9.62
N ASN A 210 12.02 13.49 -10.92
CA ASN A 210 11.10 14.49 -11.44
C ASN A 210 9.61 14.12 -11.33
N ASP A 211 9.28 12.90 -10.92
CA ASP A 211 7.91 12.42 -10.71
C ASP A 211 7.43 12.62 -9.25
N TYR A 212 8.29 13.12 -8.38
CA TYR A 212 7.95 13.46 -7.00
C TYR A 212 7.56 14.94 -6.84
N ALA A 213 6.73 15.20 -5.84
CA ALA A 213 6.41 16.55 -5.39
C ALA A 213 7.64 17.16 -4.70
N PHE A 214 7.54 18.44 -4.32
CA PHE A 214 8.65 19.17 -3.70
C PHE A 214 9.14 18.53 -2.38
N ASP A 215 8.24 17.87 -1.64
CA ASP A 215 8.60 17.13 -0.42
C ASP A 215 9.40 15.85 -0.68
N ASN A 216 9.59 15.48 -1.96
CA ASN A 216 10.30 14.29 -2.42
C ASN A 216 9.80 12.98 -1.77
N LEU A 217 8.56 12.98 -1.29
CA LEU A 217 7.86 11.86 -0.66
C LEU A 217 6.62 11.50 -1.48
N HIS A 218 5.77 12.48 -1.76
CA HIS A 218 4.55 12.27 -2.51
C HIS A 218 4.84 12.31 -4.02
N LEU A 219 4.02 11.59 -4.80
CA LEU A 219 4.05 11.69 -6.25
C LEU A 219 3.40 13.01 -6.68
N ASN A 220 4.03 13.72 -7.61
CA ASN A 220 3.39 14.84 -8.29
C ASN A 220 2.41 14.35 -9.36
N ARG A 221 1.79 15.28 -10.11
CA ARG A 221 0.83 14.92 -11.17
C ARG A 221 1.44 14.00 -12.24
N SER A 222 2.68 14.24 -12.65
CA SER A 222 3.39 13.37 -13.62
C SER A 222 3.55 11.95 -13.07
N GLY A 223 4.05 11.81 -11.84
CA GLY A 223 4.20 10.50 -11.19
C GLY A 223 2.87 9.76 -11.06
N LYS A 224 1.79 10.46 -10.70
CA LYS A 224 0.46 9.87 -10.61
C LYS A 224 -0.08 9.41 -11.96
N ILE A 225 0.15 10.16 -13.04
CA ILE A 225 -0.22 9.73 -14.40
C ILE A 225 0.54 8.45 -14.79
N LYS A 226 1.84 8.35 -14.49
CA LYS A 226 2.62 7.12 -14.71
C LYS A 226 2.03 5.93 -13.95
N LEU A 227 1.67 6.14 -12.68
CA LEU A 227 1.00 5.12 -11.88
C LEU A 227 -0.34 4.70 -12.48
N CYS A 228 -1.19 5.65 -12.89
CA CYS A 228 -2.49 5.37 -13.52
C CYS A 228 -2.34 4.56 -14.82
N ARG A 229 -1.32 4.83 -15.64
CA ARG A 229 -1.03 4.03 -16.85
C ARG A 229 -0.65 2.60 -16.52
N THR A 230 0.21 2.41 -15.51
CA THR A 230 0.56 1.06 -15.02
C THR A 230 -0.68 0.33 -14.50
N LEU A 231 -1.53 1.00 -13.73
CA LEU A 231 -2.79 0.45 -13.21
C LEU A 231 -3.75 0.07 -14.34
N ARG A 232 -3.92 0.95 -15.34
CA ARG A 232 -4.73 0.68 -16.55
C ARG A 232 -4.26 -0.61 -17.23
N HIS A 233 -2.95 -0.79 -17.42
CA HIS A 233 -2.43 -2.01 -18.00
C HIS A 233 -2.78 -3.25 -17.18
N ALA A 234 -2.63 -3.19 -15.85
CA ALA A 234 -2.99 -4.29 -14.96
C ALA A 234 -4.50 -4.62 -14.94
N ILE A 235 -5.36 -3.62 -15.13
CA ILE A 235 -6.82 -3.77 -15.16
C ILE A 235 -7.29 -4.34 -16.50
N VAL A 236 -6.80 -3.78 -17.61
CA VAL A 236 -7.30 -4.10 -18.96
C VAL A 236 -6.67 -5.39 -19.50
N ASN A 237 -5.37 -5.60 -19.27
CA ASN A 237 -4.66 -6.75 -19.83
C ASN A 237 -4.75 -7.94 -18.88
N LYS A 238 -5.75 -8.80 -19.10
CA LYS A 238 -6.06 -9.99 -18.27
C LYS A 238 -4.90 -10.98 -18.06
N HIS A 239 -3.82 -10.90 -18.85
CA HIS A 239 -2.73 -11.90 -18.89
C HIS A 239 -1.32 -11.36 -18.61
N ALA A 240 -1.15 -10.07 -18.32
CA ALA A 240 0.17 -9.53 -18.04
C ALA A 240 0.52 -9.74 -16.57
N THR A 241 1.21 -10.83 -16.24
CA THR A 241 1.94 -10.94 -14.97
C THR A 241 3.01 -9.85 -14.93
N VAL A 242 2.70 -8.72 -14.28
CA VAL A 242 3.58 -7.53 -14.14
C VAL A 242 4.88 -7.84 -13.35
N GLY A 243 5.03 -9.06 -12.82
CA GLY A 243 6.22 -9.53 -12.10
C GLY A 243 7.40 -9.97 -12.97
N GLY A 244 7.21 -10.17 -14.28
CA GLY A 244 8.34 -10.32 -15.20
C GLY A 244 8.97 -8.96 -15.46
N ARG A 245 10.30 -8.86 -15.55
CA ARG A 245 11.03 -7.66 -16.04
C ARG A 245 10.71 -7.35 -17.50
N GLN A 246 9.45 -7.38 -17.93
CA GLN A 246 9.05 -6.71 -19.13
C GLN A 246 9.21 -5.22 -18.84
N ARG A 247 10.33 -4.65 -19.32
CA ARG A 247 10.38 -3.24 -19.64
C ARG A 247 9.15 -2.99 -20.49
N VAL A 248 8.11 -2.41 -19.90
CA VAL A 248 6.99 -1.86 -20.67
C VAL A 248 7.67 -0.94 -21.66
N LYS A 249 7.69 -1.34 -22.94
CA LYS A 249 8.09 -0.47 -24.03
C LYS A 249 7.03 0.61 -24.06
N THR A 250 7.21 1.62 -23.22
CA THR A 250 6.42 2.84 -23.30
C THR A 250 6.70 3.37 -24.69
N ASN A 251 5.68 3.37 -25.56
CA ASN A 251 5.78 4.13 -26.79
C ASN A 251 6.19 5.54 -26.36
N PRO A 252 7.27 6.12 -26.94
CA PRO A 252 7.72 7.44 -26.57
C PRO A 252 6.54 8.38 -26.80
N VAL A 253 5.91 8.79 -25.70
CA VAL A 253 4.84 9.77 -25.74
C VAL A 253 5.48 11.00 -26.34
N ASN A 254 4.83 11.60 -27.34
CA ASN A 254 5.29 12.82 -27.98
C ASN A 254 5.10 13.98 -26.96
N VAL A 255 6.01 14.09 -26.00
CA VAL A 255 6.03 15.10 -24.92
C VAL A 255 6.64 16.42 -25.46
N ARG A 256 6.23 16.85 -26.66
CA ARG A 256 6.73 18.11 -27.25
C ARG A 256 6.01 19.37 -26.75
N ASN A 257 4.97 19.24 -25.93
CA ASN A 257 4.19 20.40 -25.42
C ASN A 257 4.29 20.59 -23.88
N SER A 258 5.37 20.15 -23.22
CA SER A 258 5.46 20.12 -21.74
C SER A 258 6.18 21.31 -21.07
N THR A 259 6.67 22.28 -21.84
CA THR A 259 7.39 23.44 -21.29
C THR A 259 6.50 24.36 -20.44
N ASP A 260 5.19 24.37 -20.68
CA ASP A 260 4.23 25.14 -19.87
C ASP A 260 3.95 24.56 -18.48
N SER A 261 4.32 23.30 -18.22
CA SER A 261 4.03 22.64 -16.94
C SER A 261 4.93 23.12 -15.79
N TYR A 262 6.08 23.76 -16.09
CA TYR A 262 7.00 24.18 -15.04
C TYR A 262 6.50 25.41 -14.28
N LYS A 263 5.75 26.32 -14.93
CA LYS A 263 5.18 27.51 -14.28
C LYS A 263 3.91 27.18 -13.46
N THR A 264 3.17 26.14 -13.82
CA THR A 264 2.00 25.66 -13.07
C THR A 264 2.36 24.82 -11.83
N ARG A 265 3.61 24.34 -11.70
CA ARG A 265 4.11 23.57 -10.54
C ARG A 265 3.96 24.28 -9.19
N GLN A 266 3.94 25.61 -9.16
CA GLN A 266 3.89 26.36 -7.89
C GLN A 266 2.48 26.56 -7.33
N ARG A 267 1.43 26.51 -8.15
CA ARG A 267 0.07 26.91 -7.69
C ARG A 267 -0.76 25.75 -7.11
N ASP A 268 -0.67 24.55 -7.66
CA ASP A 268 -1.56 23.43 -7.27
C ASP A 268 -1.27 22.85 -5.87
N HIS A 269 -0.15 23.22 -5.24
CA HIS A 269 0.19 22.77 -3.89
C HIS A 269 0.31 23.90 -2.87
N SER A 270 0.40 25.16 -3.27
CA SER A 270 0.52 26.30 -2.34
C SER A 270 -0.83 26.84 -1.87
N HIS A 271 -1.88 26.81 -2.70
CA HIS A 271 -3.19 27.40 -2.34
C HIS A 271 -4.01 26.57 -1.32
N LYS A 272 -3.55 25.37 -0.92
CA LYS A 272 -4.20 24.57 0.15
C LYS A 272 -3.43 24.53 1.47
N TYR A 273 -2.26 25.17 1.56
CA TYR A 273 -1.62 25.46 2.84
C TYR A 273 -2.05 26.85 3.30
N HIS A 274 -3.34 27.01 3.59
CA HIS A 274 -3.77 28.18 4.35
C HIS A 274 -3.21 28.03 5.78
N PRO A 275 -2.52 29.03 6.34
CA PRO A 275 -1.98 28.99 7.71
C PRO A 275 -3.04 28.68 8.79
N SER A 276 -4.32 28.78 8.45
CA SER A 276 -5.48 28.45 9.29
C SER A 276 -5.95 26.99 9.21
N SER A 277 -5.34 26.14 8.36
CA SER A 277 -5.68 24.72 8.31
C SER A 277 -5.40 24.06 9.66
N SER A 278 -6.39 23.35 10.21
CA SER A 278 -6.29 22.68 11.52
C SER A 278 -5.10 21.73 11.61
N TYR A 279 -4.76 21.06 10.50
CA TYR A 279 -3.57 20.22 10.39
C TYR A 279 -2.27 21.01 10.62
N TYR A 280 -2.16 22.20 10.05
CA TYR A 280 -0.97 23.05 10.20
C TYR A 280 -0.88 23.65 11.60
N GLN A 281 -2.02 24.06 12.18
CA GLN A 281 -2.05 24.59 13.56
C GLN A 281 -1.70 23.51 14.60
N GLN A 282 -2.18 22.27 14.44
CA GLN A 282 -1.88 21.16 15.36
C GLN A 282 -0.40 20.73 15.28
N PHE A 283 0.21 20.84 14.10
CA PHE A 283 1.64 20.57 13.92
C PHE A 283 2.52 21.71 14.47
N LYS A 284 2.05 22.97 14.39
CA LYS A 284 2.79 24.14 14.90
C LYS A 284 2.71 24.27 16.43
N SER A 285 1.55 23.97 17.04
CA SER A 285 1.35 24.01 18.49
C SER A 285 2.18 22.95 19.23
N SER A 286 2.25 21.73 18.70
CA SER A 286 3.13 20.67 19.23
C SER A 286 4.63 21.00 19.10
N HIS A 287 5.01 21.86 18.15
CA HIS A 287 6.39 22.32 17.97
C HIS A 287 6.78 23.49 18.88
N LEU A 288 5.83 24.34 19.26
CA LEU A 288 6.05 25.45 20.19
C LEU A 288 6.08 24.99 21.65
N GLN A 289 5.27 23.99 22.02
CA GLN A 289 5.27 23.43 23.37
C GLN A 289 6.56 22.67 23.73
N SER A 290 7.31 22.17 22.74
CA SER A 290 8.59 21.48 23.00
C SER A 290 9.79 22.42 23.14
N ARG A 291 9.60 23.75 23.05
CA ARG A 291 10.69 24.74 23.07
C ARG A 291 10.65 25.74 24.24
N GLY A 292 9.60 25.73 25.06
CA GLY A 292 9.49 26.60 26.23
C GLY A 292 9.62 25.82 27.53
N SER A 293 10.83 25.72 28.08
CA SER A 293 11.18 25.62 29.51
C SER A 293 12.54 24.94 29.68
N ARG A 294 13.61 25.72 29.48
CA ARG A 294 14.91 25.43 30.11
C ARG A 294 15.25 26.62 31.00
N HIS A 295 14.62 26.66 32.17
CA HIS A 295 15.19 27.41 33.28
C HIS A 295 16.39 26.61 33.79
N PHE A 296 17.56 27.26 33.73
CA PHE A 296 18.76 26.80 34.41
C PHE A 296 18.55 26.96 35.93
N SER A 297 18.35 25.85 36.63
CA SER A 297 18.61 25.79 38.07
C SER A 297 19.79 24.85 38.29
N ARG A 298 20.91 25.43 38.74
CA ARG A 298 22.07 24.75 39.28
C ARG A 298 21.65 24.01 40.56
N GLY A 299 22.03 22.73 40.70
CA GLY A 299 21.92 22.01 41.97
C GLY A 299 22.06 20.49 41.86
N SER A 300 23.26 20.00 42.15
CA SER A 300 23.60 18.74 42.85
C SER A 300 22.88 17.40 42.54
N LEU A 301 23.70 16.43 42.09
CA LEU A 301 23.85 15.03 42.55
C LEU A 301 22.64 14.28 43.14
N TRP A 302 22.29 13.11 42.58
CA TRP A 302 22.52 11.74 43.11
C TRP A 302 21.80 10.67 42.24
N PHE A 303 22.33 9.46 42.29
CA PHE A 303 21.99 8.20 41.58
C PHE A 303 20.50 7.79 41.55
N ARG A 304 20.03 7.18 40.45
CA ARG A 304 19.84 5.70 40.26
C ARG A 304 19.07 5.39 38.97
N ASN A 305 19.64 4.48 38.16
CA ASN A 305 18.93 3.77 37.10
C ASN A 305 17.91 2.80 37.72
N SER A 306 16.63 2.93 37.38
CA SER A 306 15.61 1.90 37.60
C SER A 306 15.17 1.33 36.25
N THR A 307 15.84 0.25 35.84
CA THR A 307 15.35 -0.69 34.84
C THR A 307 14.10 -1.39 35.37
N SER A 308 12.98 -1.18 34.68
CA SER A 308 11.75 -1.96 34.85
C SER A 308 12.00 -3.42 34.47
N GLN A 309 12.30 -4.25 35.46
CA GLN A 309 12.07 -5.69 35.43
C GLN A 309 10.58 -5.94 35.65
N TYR A 310 9.83 -6.17 34.58
CA TYR A 310 8.58 -6.94 34.64
C TYR A 310 8.42 -7.67 33.29
N ASN A 311 8.03 -8.94 33.38
CA ASN A 311 7.94 -9.96 32.32
C ASN A 311 9.23 -10.75 32.04
N ARG A 312 9.72 -11.50 33.04
CA ARG A 312 10.66 -12.62 32.81
C ARG A 312 10.15 -14.00 33.28
N ASP A 313 8.94 -14.08 33.82
CA ASP A 313 8.40 -15.33 34.37
C ASP A 313 7.10 -15.70 33.65
N HIS A 314 7.20 -16.21 32.42
CA HIS A 314 6.16 -17.08 31.83
C HIS A 314 6.59 -17.86 30.56
N ILE A 315 7.89 -18.02 30.31
CA ILE A 315 8.37 -18.85 29.19
C ILE A 315 9.26 -19.97 29.74
N GLN A 316 8.66 -20.88 30.48
CA GLN A 316 9.16 -22.24 30.59
C GLN A 316 7.96 -23.17 30.35
N SER A 317 8.20 -24.23 29.59
CA SER A 317 7.26 -25.31 29.19
C SER A 317 6.33 -25.09 27.99
N ARG A 318 6.89 -24.86 26.79
CA ARG A 318 6.33 -25.40 25.53
C ARG A 318 7.44 -25.70 24.52
N THR A 319 8.15 -26.80 24.71
CA THR A 319 8.98 -27.45 23.68
C THR A 319 8.09 -28.40 22.88
N GLY A 320 7.30 -27.84 21.97
CA GLY A 320 6.62 -28.59 20.92
C GLY A 320 7.29 -28.33 19.56
N PRO A 321 7.09 -29.18 18.54
CA PRO A 321 7.74 -29.09 17.23
C PRO A 321 7.47 -27.80 16.41
N ASP A 322 6.67 -26.85 16.91
CA ASP A 322 6.35 -25.56 16.28
C ASP A 322 7.34 -24.41 16.63
N THR A 323 8.41 -24.70 17.37
CA THR A 323 9.39 -23.69 17.83
C THR A 323 10.26 -23.10 16.72
N GLU A 324 10.52 -23.83 15.64
CA GLU A 324 11.38 -23.33 14.54
C GLU A 324 10.71 -22.24 13.69
N GLN A 325 9.41 -22.38 13.39
CA GLN A 325 8.67 -21.32 12.70
C GLN A 325 8.54 -20.07 13.58
N SER A 326 8.23 -20.26 14.86
CA SER A 326 8.10 -19.16 15.83
C SER A 326 9.41 -18.38 16.01
N THR A 327 10.56 -19.07 16.04
CA THR A 327 11.87 -18.41 16.15
C THR A 327 12.31 -17.71 14.85
N ARG A 328 11.93 -18.20 13.67
CA ARG A 328 12.17 -17.49 12.40
C ARG A 328 11.38 -16.19 12.33
N ILE A 329 10.08 -16.24 12.65
CA ILE A 329 9.21 -15.04 12.70
C ILE A 329 9.81 -14.00 13.66
N PHE A 330 10.24 -14.42 14.86
CA PHE A 330 10.85 -13.51 15.84
C PHE A 330 12.17 -12.86 15.37
N LYS A 331 13.01 -13.60 14.64
CA LYS A 331 14.28 -13.08 14.09
C LYS A 331 14.03 -12.07 12.97
N GLU A 332 13.08 -12.35 12.08
CA GLU A 332 12.67 -11.43 11.01
C GLU A 332 12.06 -10.15 11.59
N ASP A 333 11.17 -10.26 12.58
CA ASP A 333 10.54 -9.10 13.24
C ASP A 333 11.58 -8.23 13.98
N ARG A 334 12.69 -8.82 14.48
CA ARG A 334 13.83 -8.08 15.03
C ARG A 334 14.60 -7.30 13.97
N GLN A 335 14.88 -7.89 12.80
CA GLN A 335 15.57 -7.20 11.72
C GLN A 335 14.76 -6.00 11.21
N TRP A 336 13.43 -6.15 11.16
CA TRP A 336 12.49 -5.09 10.84
C TRP A 336 12.56 -3.87 11.80
N ARG A 337 12.83 -4.10 13.09
CA ARG A 337 12.88 -3.06 14.11
C ARG A 337 14.22 -2.29 14.17
N GLN A 338 15.27 -2.75 13.49
CA GLN A 338 16.59 -2.09 13.48
C GLN A 338 16.67 -0.85 12.56
N CYS A 339 15.54 -0.41 12.01
CA CYS A 339 15.50 0.83 11.25
C CYS A 339 15.79 2.04 12.17
N PRO A 340 16.68 2.98 11.79
CA PRO A 340 17.01 4.13 12.63
C PRO A 340 15.76 4.98 12.88
N ARG A 341 15.10 4.77 14.02
CA ARG A 341 13.86 5.46 14.41
C ARG A 341 14.07 6.97 14.63
N GLN A 342 15.29 7.51 14.53
CA GLN A 342 15.62 8.83 15.08
C GLN A 342 16.24 9.87 14.14
N LEU A 343 16.48 9.61 12.85
CA LEU A 343 17.17 10.61 12.00
C LEU A 343 16.30 11.74 11.42
N ASN A 344 14.97 11.66 11.55
CA ASN A 344 14.08 12.63 10.89
C ASN A 344 13.98 14.01 11.57
N ARG A 345 14.49 14.18 12.80
CA ARG A 345 14.46 15.47 13.50
C ARG A 345 15.54 16.46 13.03
N HIS A 346 16.68 15.99 12.53
CA HIS A 346 17.81 16.87 12.17
C HIS A 346 17.91 17.20 10.67
N THR A 347 17.34 16.37 9.81
CA THR A 347 17.34 16.60 8.35
C THR A 347 16.39 17.72 7.93
N HIS A 348 15.20 17.83 8.52
CA HIS A 348 14.29 18.95 8.25
C HIS A 348 14.88 20.30 8.64
N GLN A 349 15.54 20.36 9.80
CA GLN A 349 16.20 21.58 10.29
C GLN A 349 17.28 22.08 9.31
N ARG A 350 18.08 21.18 8.73
CA ARG A 350 19.15 21.53 7.77
C ARG A 350 18.64 21.98 6.40
N VAL A 351 17.48 21.50 5.94
CA VAL A 351 16.90 21.93 4.66
C VAL A 351 16.32 23.33 4.80
N ASP A 352 15.64 23.62 5.91
CA ASP A 352 15.11 24.95 6.23
C ASP A 352 16.23 25.99 6.38
N ASP A 353 17.35 25.61 7.02
CA ASP A 353 18.50 26.51 7.20
C ASP A 353 19.21 26.86 5.87
N ARG A 354 19.31 25.91 4.92
CA ARG A 354 19.86 26.19 3.58
C ARG A 354 18.96 27.10 2.76
N PHE A 355 17.64 26.98 2.91
CA PHE A 355 16.68 27.84 2.22
C PHE A 355 16.76 29.29 2.72
N ARG A 356 16.77 29.48 4.05
CA ARG A 356 16.94 30.80 4.69
C ARG A 356 18.29 31.44 4.41
N SER A 357 19.33 30.64 4.14
CA SER A 357 20.65 31.16 3.74
C SER A 357 20.62 31.70 2.30
N ARG A 358 19.94 31.01 1.37
CA ARG A 358 19.77 31.47 -0.02
C ARG A 358 18.89 32.71 -0.14
N GLU A 359 17.82 32.78 0.64
CA GLU A 359 16.92 33.94 0.67
C GLU A 359 17.61 35.20 1.22
N ARG A 360 18.44 35.04 2.26
CA ARG A 360 19.30 36.13 2.77
C ARG A 360 20.41 36.55 1.82
N HIS A 361 20.92 35.62 1.01
CA HIS A 361 21.91 35.94 -0.02
C HIS A 361 21.28 36.72 -1.18
N ALA A 362 20.04 36.39 -1.59
CA ALA A 362 19.34 37.11 -2.64
C ALA A 362 19.02 38.56 -2.25
N GLN A 363 18.60 38.81 -1.01
CA GLN A 363 18.33 40.17 -0.50
C GLN A 363 19.57 41.06 -0.33
N ARG A 364 20.79 40.50 -0.44
CA ARG A 364 22.05 41.25 -0.26
C ARG A 364 22.61 41.83 -1.56
N PHE A 365 22.04 41.48 -2.72
CA PHE A 365 22.49 41.96 -4.03
C PHE A 365 21.48 42.91 -4.70
N ASP A 366 20.44 43.33 -3.97
CA ASP A 366 19.44 44.31 -4.41
C ASP A 366 19.65 45.71 -3.76
N ILE A 367 20.88 46.08 -3.40
CA ILE A 367 21.25 47.43 -2.93
C ILE A 367 22.35 48.00 -3.82
#